data_AF-A0A940HZT5-F1
#
_entry.id   AF-A0A940HZT5-F1
#
_cell.length_a   1.000
_cell.length_b   1.000
_cell.length_c   1.000
_cell.angle_alpha   90.00
_cell.angle_beta   90.00
_cell.angle_gamma   90.00
#
_symmetry.space_group_name_H-M   'P 1'
#
loop_
_entity.id
_entity.type
_entity.pdbx_description
1 polymer ?
#
loop_
_entity_poly.entity_id
_entity_poly.type
_entity_poly.pdbx_seq_one_letter_code
_entity_poly.pdbx_strand_id
1 'polypeptide(L)'
;NYNEISGIFKINKLVTNFEYLEENNHIGNNHYINAGLVLELNKSNSLKFKTRENFTTEATEFYNISYQYENDCLRAAVEYNKSFYSDNDLEPGENLMFTLTIIPFGKIPVSATELTVN
;
A
#
# COMPACT_ATOMS: atom_id res chain seq x y z
N ASN A 1 -24.03 -17.74 3.94
CA ASN A 1 -24.19 -16.66 4.94
C ASN A 1 -23.12 -15.63 4.71
N TYR A 2 -23.44 -14.34 4.84
CA TYR A 2 -22.52 -13.23 4.54
C TYR A 2 -22.65 -12.15 5.62
N ASN A 3 -21.56 -11.87 6.32
CA ASN A 3 -21.45 -10.83 7.31
C ASN A 3 -20.22 -9.98 7.00
N GLU A 4 -20.40 -8.67 6.85
CA GLU A 4 -19.31 -7.72 6.61
C GLU A 4 -19.44 -6.54 7.58
N ILE A 5 -18.32 -6.15 8.19
CA ILE A 5 -18.24 -4.94 9.01
C ILE A 5 -16.94 -4.22 8.63
N SER A 6 -17.05 -3.00 8.13
CA SER A 6 -15.89 -2.17 7.83
C SER A 6 -16.01 -0.79 8.46
N GLY A 7 -14.88 -0.16 8.70
CA GLY A 7 -14.81 1.13 9.33
C GLY A 7 -13.54 1.88 8.97
N ILE A 8 -13.67 3.19 8.80
CA ILE A 8 -12.56 4.11 8.63
C ILE A 8 -12.63 5.13 9.75
N PHE A 9 -11.55 5.24 10.49
CA PHE A 9 -11.37 6.18 11.57
C PHE A 9 -10.28 7.17 11.23
N LYS A 10 -10.54 8.46 11.43
CA LYS A 10 -9.58 9.52 11.13
C LYS A 10 -9.51 10.51 12.28
N ILE A 11 -8.30 10.67 12.85
CA ILE A 11 -7.97 11.73 13.80
C ILE A 11 -6.73 12.45 13.31
N ASN A 12 -6.85 13.74 13.01
CA ASN A 12 -5.74 14.58 12.58
C ASN A 12 -4.95 13.96 11.42
N LYS A 13 -3.73 13.50 11.73
CA LYS A 13 -2.78 12.92 10.79
C LYS A 13 -2.79 11.38 10.77
N LEU A 14 -3.64 10.75 11.59
CA LEU A 14 -3.82 9.31 11.67
C LEU A 14 -5.13 8.92 10.96
N VAL A 15 -5.04 7.98 10.04
CA VAL A 15 -6.17 7.27 9.43
C VAL A 15 -5.98 5.79 9.70
N THR A 16 -6.97 5.15 10.30
CA THR A 16 -6.99 3.71 10.52
C THR A 16 -8.23 3.15 9.83
N ASN A 17 -8.09 2.01 9.18
CA ASN A 17 -9.22 1.29 8.59
C ASN A 17 -9.21 -0.15 9.06
N PHE A 18 -10.38 -0.74 9.16
CA PHE A 18 -10.55 -2.17 9.35
C PHE A 18 -11.69 -2.68 8.49
N GLU A 19 -11.64 -3.96 8.17
CA GLU A 19 -12.69 -4.66 7.44
C GLU A 19 -12.68 -6.10 7.93
N TYR A 20 -13.81 -6.54 8.46
CA TYR A 20 -14.09 -7.90 8.83
C TYR A 20 -15.05 -8.51 7.80
N LEU A 21 -14.73 -9.71 7.33
CA LEU A 21 -15.59 -10.47 6.43
C LEU A 21 -15.73 -11.90 6.94
N GLU A 22 -16.96 -12.38 7.01
CA GLU A 22 -17.32 -13.79 7.18
C GLU A 22 -18.31 -14.19 6.08
N GLU A 23 -17.90 -15.11 5.23
CA GLU A 23 -18.66 -15.62 4.11
C GLU A 23 -18.60 -17.14 4.10
N ASN A 24 -19.77 -17.78 4.08
CA ASN A 24 -19.92 -19.23 4.01
C ASN A 24 -20.75 -19.60 2.77
N ASN A 25 -20.10 -20.08 1.71
CA ASN A 25 -20.70 -20.37 0.40
C ASN A 25 -20.31 -21.77 -0.12
N HIS A 26 -21.00 -22.28 -1.15
CA HIS A 26 -20.69 -23.58 -1.78
C HIS A 26 -19.33 -23.64 -2.49
N ILE A 27 -18.72 -22.49 -2.81
CA ILE A 27 -17.44 -22.38 -3.54
C ILE A 27 -16.27 -22.10 -2.58
N GLY A 28 -16.53 -21.99 -1.26
CA GLY A 28 -15.50 -21.75 -0.24
C GLY A 28 -16.01 -20.90 0.92
N ASN A 29 -15.20 -20.81 1.98
CA ASN A 29 -15.46 -19.98 3.15
C ASN A 29 -14.35 -18.93 3.28
N ASN A 30 -14.73 -17.66 3.42
CA ASN A 30 -13.82 -16.57 3.73
C ASN A 30 -14.09 -16.08 5.15
N HIS A 31 -13.07 -16.02 5.99
CA HIS A 31 -13.21 -15.45 7.33
C HIS A 31 -11.92 -14.74 7.68
N TYR A 32 -11.92 -13.41 7.68
CA TYR A 32 -10.72 -12.62 7.92
C TYR A 32 -11.00 -11.25 8.52
N ILE A 33 -9.95 -10.63 9.04
CA ILE A 33 -9.89 -9.19 9.33
C ILE A 33 -8.72 -8.55 8.58
N ASN A 34 -9.01 -7.43 7.93
CA ASN A 34 -8.02 -6.49 7.41
C ASN A 34 -7.87 -5.34 8.39
N ALA A 35 -6.64 -4.91 8.62
CA ALA A 35 -6.35 -3.67 9.34
C ALA A 35 -5.32 -2.84 8.57
N GLY A 36 -5.57 -1.54 8.49
CA GLY A 36 -4.68 -0.58 7.86
C GLY A 36 -4.51 0.65 8.72
N LEU A 37 -3.31 1.21 8.69
CA LEU A 37 -2.95 2.44 9.38
C LEU A 37 -2.15 3.32 8.42
N VAL A 38 -2.47 4.60 8.37
CA VAL A 38 -1.74 5.64 7.66
C VAL A 38 -1.49 6.78 8.64
N LEU A 39 -0.23 7.11 8.85
CA LEU A 39 0.21 8.21 9.69
C LEU A 39 0.99 9.21 8.84
N GLU A 40 0.40 10.39 8.64
CA GLU A 40 1.09 11.53 8.06
C GLU A 40 1.97 12.16 9.14
N LEU A 41 3.28 11.93 9.15
CA LEU A 41 4.16 12.52 10.16
C LEU A 41 4.21 14.05 9.98
N ASN A 42 4.32 14.49 8.73
CA ASN A 42 4.25 15.89 8.30
C ASN A 42 3.87 15.95 6.81
N LYS A 43 3.98 17.13 6.18
CA LYS A 43 3.58 17.34 4.77
C LYS A 43 4.38 16.52 3.75
N SER A 44 5.55 16.04 4.13
CA SER A 44 6.49 15.35 3.25
C SER A 44 6.79 13.92 3.68
N ASN A 45 6.25 13.46 4.80
CA ASN A 45 6.61 12.16 5.38
C ASN A 45 5.36 11.41 5.81
N SER A 46 5.18 10.19 5.31
CA SER A 46 4.08 9.30 5.67
C SER A 46 4.59 7.91 6.04
N LEU A 47 3.91 7.28 6.97
CA LEU A 47 4.08 5.87 7.33
C LEU A 47 2.76 5.15 7.07
N LYS A 48 2.81 3.99 6.42
CA LYS A 48 1.65 3.14 6.20
C LYS A 48 1.94 1.74 6.69
N PHE A 49 0.93 1.11 7.27
CA PHE A 49 0.94 -0.26 7.72
C PHE A 49 -0.35 -0.94 7.23
N LYS A 50 -0.24 -2.17 6.77
CA LYS A 50 -1.38 -3.03 6.45
C LYS A 50 -1.09 -4.46 6.89
N THR A 51 -2.13 -5.14 7.34
CA THR A 51 -2.09 -6.56 7.68
C THR A 51 -3.44 -7.20 7.45
N ARG A 52 -3.44 -8.52 7.36
CA ARG A 52 -4.62 -9.36 7.32
C ARG A 52 -4.38 -10.59 8.18
N GLU A 53 -5.40 -10.95 8.94
CA GLU A 53 -5.46 -12.19 9.69
C GLU A 53 -6.65 -13.01 9.19
N ASN A 54 -6.38 -14.27 8.86
CA ASN A 54 -7.37 -15.23 8.38
C ASN A 54 -7.83 -16.07 9.57
N PHE A 55 -9.09 -15.94 9.93
CA PHE A 55 -9.69 -16.66 11.05
C PHE A 55 -10.11 -18.09 10.69
N THR A 56 -10.17 -18.44 9.40
CA THR A 56 -10.37 -19.84 8.98
C THR A 56 -9.11 -20.67 9.26
N THR A 57 -7.93 -20.11 9.01
CA THR A 57 -6.63 -20.80 9.16
C THR A 57 -5.89 -20.42 10.44
N GLU A 58 -6.44 -19.50 11.24
CA GLU A 58 -5.80 -18.92 12.44
C GLU A 58 -4.40 -18.36 12.15
N ALA A 59 -4.22 -17.76 10.96
CA ALA A 59 -2.92 -17.31 10.47
C ALA A 59 -2.93 -15.85 10.01
N THR A 60 -1.88 -15.11 10.33
CA THR A 60 -1.58 -13.84 9.66
C THR A 60 -1.19 -14.12 8.21
N GLU A 61 -1.79 -13.43 7.25
CA GLU A 61 -1.44 -13.61 5.82
C GLU A 61 -0.25 -12.75 5.43
N PHE A 62 -0.20 -11.49 5.90
CA PHE A 62 0.90 -10.58 5.58
C PHE A 62 1.11 -9.42 6.57
N TYR A 63 2.31 -8.84 6.53
CA TYR A 63 2.61 -7.49 7.00
C TYR A 63 3.16 -6.66 5.84
N ASN A 64 2.60 -5.47 5.63
CA ASN A 64 3.13 -4.49 4.69
C ASN A 64 3.38 -3.18 5.44
N ILE A 65 4.62 -2.70 5.39
CA ILE A 65 5.05 -1.45 6.03
C ILE A 65 5.69 -0.59 4.96
N SER A 66 5.28 0.66 4.83
CA SER A 66 5.90 1.59 3.90
C SER A 66 6.15 2.93 4.56
N TYR A 67 7.39 3.42 4.49
CA TYR A 67 7.73 4.79 4.79
C TYR A 67 7.98 5.53 3.47
N GLN A 68 7.40 6.72 3.32
CA GLN A 68 7.59 7.55 2.13
C GLN A 68 7.94 8.98 2.54
N TYR A 69 9.02 9.48 1.95
CA TYR A 69 9.37 10.90 1.90
C TYR A 69 9.08 11.46 0.51
N GLU A 70 8.45 12.62 0.42
CA GLU A 70 8.18 13.30 -0.84
C GLU A 70 8.31 14.83 -0.70
N ASN A 71 9.06 15.43 -1.62
CA ASN A 71 9.09 16.86 -1.87
C ASN A 71 8.91 17.12 -3.38
N ASP A 72 8.98 18.39 -3.78
CA ASP A 72 8.73 18.80 -5.17
C ASP A 72 9.64 18.08 -6.20
N CYS A 73 10.84 17.67 -5.81
CA CYS A 73 11.88 17.15 -6.69
C CYS A 73 12.09 15.63 -6.59
N LEU A 74 11.67 15.05 -5.47
CA LEU A 74 12.17 13.76 -5.02
C LEU A 74 11.10 13.03 -4.24
N ARG A 75 10.88 11.77 -4.60
CA ARG A 75 10.16 10.81 -3.78
C ARG A 75 11.09 9.65 -3.43
N ALA A 76 11.23 9.37 -2.14
CA ALA A 76 11.97 8.24 -1.62
C ALA A 76 11.04 7.36 -0.78
N ALA A 77 11.11 6.05 -0.95
CA ALA A 77 10.30 5.11 -0.19
C ALA A 77 11.11 3.90 0.26
N VAL A 78 10.78 3.39 1.44
CA VAL A 78 11.23 2.09 1.95
C VAL A 78 9.99 1.26 2.20
N GLU A 79 9.90 0.11 1.55
CA GLU A 79 8.75 -0.79 1.62
C GLU A 79 9.20 -2.17 2.10
N TYR A 80 8.58 -2.65 3.17
CA TYR A 80 8.77 -3.98 3.72
C TYR A 80 7.49 -4.78 3.55
N ASN A 81 7.57 -5.87 2.81
CA ASN A 81 6.45 -6.77 2.55
C ASN A 81 6.83 -8.17 2.98
N LYS A 82 6.10 -8.72 3.95
CA LYS A 82 6.22 -10.10 4.40
C LYS A 82 4.90 -10.81 4.18
N SER A 83 4.93 -11.87 3.38
CA SER A 83 3.84 -12.83 3.23
C SER A 83 4.15 -14.06 4.07
N PHE A 84 3.17 -14.51 4.84
CA PHE A 84 3.23 -15.74 5.64
C PHE A 84 2.35 -16.84 5.05
N TYR A 85 1.45 -16.48 4.13
CA TYR A 85 0.56 -17.44 3.49
C TYR A 85 1.38 -18.44 2.68
N SER A 86 1.12 -19.74 2.91
CA SER A 86 1.76 -20.85 2.23
C SER A 86 0.68 -21.81 1.72
N ASP A 87 0.74 -22.16 0.45
CA ASP A 87 -0.06 -23.23 -0.17
C ASP A 87 0.84 -23.97 -1.17
N ASN A 88 0.36 -25.04 -1.80
CA ASN A 88 1.10 -25.88 -2.73
C ASN A 88 1.73 -25.10 -3.90
N ASP A 89 1.15 -23.95 -4.27
CA ASP A 89 1.60 -23.09 -5.38
C ASP A 89 2.25 -21.76 -4.91
N LEU A 90 2.22 -21.45 -3.61
CA LEU A 90 2.66 -20.15 -3.08
C LEU A 90 3.50 -20.34 -1.81
N GLU A 91 4.74 -19.88 -1.85
CA GLU A 91 5.64 -19.89 -0.70
C GLU A 91 5.65 -18.52 0.03
N PRO A 92 5.79 -18.53 1.37
CA PRO A 92 6.03 -17.31 2.14
C PRO A 92 7.25 -16.56 1.62
N GLY A 93 7.17 -15.23 1.61
CA GLY A 93 8.19 -14.38 1.02
C GLY A 93 8.40 -13.10 1.81
N GLU A 94 9.63 -12.61 1.82
CA GLU A 94 10.01 -11.38 2.49
C GLU A 94 10.77 -10.49 1.51
N ASN A 95 10.34 -9.24 1.38
CA ASN A 95 10.94 -8.27 0.48
C ASN A 95 11.12 -6.92 1.19
N LEU A 96 12.31 -6.34 1.03
CA LEU A 96 12.64 -4.99 1.44
C LEU A 96 13.08 -4.20 0.20
N MET A 97 12.27 -3.22 -0.20
CA MET A 97 12.49 -2.42 -1.40
C MET A 97 12.79 -0.96 -1.06
N PHE A 98 13.82 -0.42 -1.72
CA PHE A 98 14.19 0.99 -1.65
C PHE A 98 13.89 1.63 -3.00
N THR A 99 13.03 2.63 -3.01
CA THR A 99 12.63 3.34 -4.23
C THR A 99 13.08 4.79 -4.15
N LEU A 100 13.77 5.27 -5.19
CA LEU A 100 14.11 6.66 -5.38
C LEU A 100 13.57 7.12 -6.73
N THR A 101 12.72 8.15 -6.72
CA THR A 101 12.12 8.75 -7.92
C THR A 101 12.52 10.22 -7.99
N ILE A 102 13.21 10.61 -9.06
CA ILE A 102 13.50 12.01 -9.37
C ILE A 102 12.31 12.55 -10.18
N ILE A 103 11.66 13.59 -9.67
CA ILE A 103 10.53 14.26 -10.33
C ILE A 103 11.12 15.39 -11.19
N PRO A 104 11.06 15.29 -12.53
CA PRO A 104 11.69 16.29 -13.40
C PRO A 104 10.95 17.62 -13.37
N PHE A 105 11.70 18.72 -13.36
CA PHE A 105 11.16 20.07 -13.51
C PHE A 105 11.34 20.57 -14.95
N GLY A 106 10.25 21.03 -15.55
CA GLY A 106 10.28 21.87 -16.75
C GLY A 106 9.71 21.19 -17.99
N LYS A 107 8.65 21.79 -18.55
CA LYS A 107 8.37 21.70 -19.98
C LYS A 107 9.52 22.45 -20.66
N ILE A 108 10.32 21.77 -21.48
CA ILE A 108 11.25 22.47 -22.37
C ILE A 108 10.37 23.33 -23.29
N PRO A 109 10.46 24.68 -23.27
CA PRO A 109 9.84 25.46 -24.31
C PRO A 109 10.56 25.12 -25.61
N VAL A 110 9.92 24.36 -26.48
CA VAL A 110 10.39 24.18 -27.84
C VAL A 110 10.21 25.54 -28.53
N SER A 111 11.26 26.35 -28.52
CA SER A 111 11.34 27.50 -29.43
C SER A 111 11.48 26.92 -30.83
N ALA A 112 10.37 26.89 -31.57
CA ALA A 112 10.40 26.65 -33.00
C ALA A 112 11.08 27.87 -33.65
N THR A 113 12.41 27.86 -33.69
CA THR A 113 13.12 28.70 -34.65
C THR A 113 12.94 28.02 -36.00
N GLU A 114 12.03 28.57 -36.80
CA GLU A 114 11.88 28.22 -38.21
C GLU A 114 13.25 28.31 -38.88
N LEU A 115 13.80 27.15 -39.26
CA LEU A 115 14.86 27.10 -40.26
C LEU A 115 14.18 27.32 -41.61
N THR A 116 13.99 28.58 -42.00
CA THR A 116 13.83 28.92 -43.41
C THR A 116 15.21 28.77 -44.06
N VAL A 117 15.43 27.63 -44.70
CA VAL A 117 16.53 27.44 -45.66
C VAL A 117 15.90 27.27 -47.04
N ASN A 118 16.13 28.31 -47.85
CA ASN A 118 15.95 28.46 -49.30
C ASN A 118 14.53 28.49 -49.86
#